data_AF-A0A7S8CBU7-F1
#
_entry.id   AF-A0A7S8CBU7-F1
#
_cell.length_a   1.000
_cell.length_b   1.000
_cell.length_c   1.000
_cell.angle_alpha   90.00
_cell.angle_beta   90.00
_cell.angle_gamma   90.00
#
_symmetry.space_group_name_H-M   'P 1'
#
loop_
_entity.id
_entity.type
_entity.pdbx_description
1 polymer ?
#
loop_
_entity_poly.entity_id
_entity_poly.type
_entity_poly.pdbx_seq_one_letter_code
_entity_poly.pdbx_strand_id
1 'polypeptide(L)' 'MTMYKVTRRFKDVKHDNHVYEIGDVYPMQGKKATKTRLEELATTKNKYEKVFIEATEAKDDET' A
#
# COMPACT_ATOMS: atom_id res chain seq x y z
N MET A 1 2.12 3.59 14.02
CA MET A 1 1.22 3.70 12.84
C MET A 1 1.65 2.67 11.80
N THR A 2 0.78 1.75 11.38
CA THR A 2 1.13 0.80 10.31
C THR A 2 1.20 1.56 8.98
N MET A 3 2.42 1.79 8.50
CA MET A 3 2.65 2.31 7.15
C MET A 3 2.78 1.14 6.18
N TYR A 4 2.38 1.35 4.93
CA TYR A 4 2.62 0.38 3.87
C TYR A 4 3.62 0.94 2.88
N LYS A 5 4.52 0.08 2.41
CA LYS A 5 5.48 0.42 1.36
C LYS A 5 5.18 -0.39 0.12
N VAL A 6 5.20 0.29 -1.00
CA VAL A 6 4.89 -0.30 -2.30
C VAL A 6 6.05 -1.20 -2.69
N THR A 7 5.78 -2.49 -2.87
CA THR A 7 6.78 -3.47 -3.31
C THR A 7 6.70 -3.72 -4.81
N ARG A 8 5.58 -3.36 -5.44
CA ARG A 8 5.36 -3.51 -6.87
C ARG A 8 4.57 -2.36 -7.44
N ARG A 9 5.03 -1.80 -8.56
CA ARG A 9 4.35 -0.69 -9.25
C ARG A 9 2.89 -1.03 -9.56
N PHE A 10 1.96 -0.14 -9.22
CA PHE A 10 0.55 -0.25 -9.59
C PHE A 10 -0.11 1.11 -9.77
N LYS A 11 -1.25 1.11 -10.45
CA LYS A 11 -2.09 2.30 -10.63
C LYS A 11 -3.32 2.19 -9.75
N ASP A 12 -3.56 3.20 -8.91
CA ASP A 12 -4.75 3.26 -8.06
C ASP A 12 -5.77 4.24 -8.64
N VAL A 13 -6.88 3.70 -9.18
CA VAL A 13 -7.95 4.50 -9.76
C VAL A 13 -8.71 5.34 -8.72
N LYS A 14 -8.68 4.96 -7.43
CA LYS A 14 -9.33 5.73 -6.35
C LYS A 14 -8.47 6.91 -5.91
N HIS A 15 -7.19 6.92 -6.26
CA HIS A 15 -6.27 8.02 -5.99
C HIS A 15 -6.02 8.84 -7.26
N ASP A 16 -7.06 9.21 -7.99
CA ASP A 16 -6.94 10.05 -9.19
C ASP A 16 -6.01 9.43 -10.24
N ASN A 17 -6.11 8.11 -10.45
CA ASN A 17 -5.25 7.39 -11.40
C ASN A 17 -3.74 7.46 -11.07
N HIS A 18 -3.38 7.78 -9.82
CA HIS A 18 -2.00 7.85 -9.37
C HIS A 18 -1.28 6.51 -9.54
N VAL A 19 -0.04 6.59 -10.00
CA VAL A 19 0.85 5.44 -10.19
C VAL A 19 1.84 5.44 -9.05
N TYR A 20 1.76 4.40 -8.22
CA TYR A 20 2.70 4.14 -7.15
C TYR A 20 3.91 3.39 -7.69
N GLU A 21 5.11 3.86 -7.38
CA GLU A 21 6.37 3.21 -7.71
C GLU A 21 6.89 2.38 -6.54
N ILE A 22 7.85 1.49 -6.81
CA ILE A 22 8.43 0.64 -5.78
C ILE A 22 9.17 1.54 -4.77
N GLY A 23 8.84 1.38 -3.50
CA GLY A 23 9.39 2.15 -2.40
C GLY A 23 8.50 3.31 -1.94
N ASP A 24 7.44 3.66 -2.68
CA ASP A 24 6.48 4.68 -2.26
C ASP A 24 5.74 4.27 -0.99
N VAL A 25 5.28 5.29 -0.25
CA VAL A 25 4.39 5.10 0.90
C VAL A 25 2.95 5.06 0.41
N TYR A 26 2.21 4.06 0.89
CA TYR A 26 0.79 3.88 0.60
C TYR A 26 -0.04 3.88 1.89
N PRO A 27 -1.22 4.54 1.91
CA PRO A 27 -1.70 5.50 0.91
C PRO A 27 -0.89 6.82 0.93
N MET A 28 -0.85 7.54 -0.20
CA MET A 28 -0.18 8.87 -0.28
C MET A 28 -0.79 9.83 0.74
N GLN A 29 0.01 10.78 1.24
CA GLN A 29 -0.43 11.80 2.19
C GLN A 29 -1.73 12.48 1.74
N GLY A 30 -2.71 12.55 2.65
CA GLY A 30 -4.04 13.11 2.37
C GLY A 30 -5.02 12.15 1.69
N LYS A 31 -4.58 10.94 1.30
CA LYS A 31 -5.46 9.86 0.82
C LYS A 31 -5.68 8.81 1.92
N LYS A 32 -6.81 8.11 1.82
CA LYS A 32 -7.15 7.00 2.71
C LYS A 32 -7.52 5.79 1.85
N ALA A 33 -6.98 4.64 2.22
CA ALA A 33 -7.38 3.35 1.67
C ALA A 33 -8.35 2.66 2.63
N THR A 34 -9.32 1.92 2.09
CA THR A 34 -10.18 1.05 2.90
C THR A 34 -9.43 -0.20 3.33
N LYS A 35 -9.86 -0.86 4.42
CA LYS A 35 -9.25 -2.12 4.88
C LYS A 35 -9.21 -3.19 3.79
N THR A 36 -10.33 -3.37 3.08
CA THR A 36 -10.40 -4.29 1.93
C THR A 36 -9.37 -3.96 0.86
N ARG A 37 -9.17 -2.66 0.55
CA ARG A 37 -8.18 -2.26 -0.46
C ARG A 37 -6.75 -2.56 0.00
N LEU A 38 -6.47 -2.36 1.28
CA LEU A 38 -5.19 -2.71 1.88
C LEU A 38 -4.96 -4.23 1.83
N GLU A 39 -5.97 -5.04 2.18
CA GLU A 39 -5.87 -6.51 2.09
C GLU A 39 -5.66 -7.00 0.66
N GLU A 40 -6.39 -6.45 -0.31
CA GLU A 40 -6.21 -6.78 -1.72
C GLU A 40 -4.78 -6.46 -2.21
N LEU A 41 -4.22 -5.33 -1.78
CA LEU A 41 -2.88 -4.93 -2.20
C LEU A 41 -1.76 -5.62 -1.40
N ALA A 42 -2.03 -5.98 -0.14
CA ALA A 42 -1.06 -6.59 0.77
C ALA A 42 -1.02 -8.13 0.68
N THR A 43 -1.99 -8.73 -0.02
CA THR A 43 -2.06 -10.17 -0.20
C THR A 43 -2.12 -10.54 -1.68
N THR A 44 -2.03 -11.83 -1.98
CA THR A 44 -2.27 -12.36 -3.33
C THR A 44 -3.75 -12.53 -3.65
N LYS A 45 -4.68 -12.13 -2.75
CA LYS A 45 -6.14 -12.18 -2.99
C LYS A 45 -6.61 -11.01 -3.85
N ASN A 46 -6.00 -10.84 -5.02
CA ASN A 46 -6.39 -9.86 -6.02
C ASN A 46 -6.31 -10.47 -7.41
N LYS A 47 -6.84 -9.77 -8.42
CA LYS A 47 -6.89 -10.23 -9.82
C LYS A 47 -5.52 -10.61 -10.42
N TYR A 48 -4.43 -10.08 -9.87
CA TYR A 48 -3.08 -10.29 -10.36
C TYR A 48 -2.30 -11.34 -9.56
N GLU A 49 -2.90 -11.88 -8.49
CA GLU A 49 -2.28 -12.87 -7.59
C GLU A 49 -0.91 -12.44 -7.06
N LYS A 50 -0.74 -11.13 -6.83
CA LYS A 50 0.55 -10.50 -6.53
C LYS A 50 0.41 -9.52 -5.38
N VAL A 51 1.38 -9.51 -4.47
CA VAL A 51 1.49 -8.47 -3.45
C VAL A 51 2.02 -7.18 -4.09
N PHE A 52 1.38 -6.06 -3.79
CA PHE A 52 1.71 -4.72 -4.30
C PHE A 52 2.24 -3.79 -3.20
N ILE A 53 1.78 -3.98 -1.96
CA ILE A 53 2.23 -3.23 -0.80
C ILE A 53 2.58 -4.21 0.32
N GLU A 54 3.51 -3.83 1.17
CA GLU A 54 3.88 -4.59 2.36
C GLU A 54 3.76 -3.69 3.58
N ALA A 55 3.26 -4.24 4.69
CA ALA A 55 3.18 -3.50 5.93
C ALA A 55 4.61 -3.30 6.45
N THR A 56 5.07 -2.05 6.49
CA THR A 56 6.31 -1.73 7.18
C THR A 56 5.95 -1.50 8.63
N GLU A 57 6.48 -2.33 9.52
CA GLU A 57 6.56 -1.97 10.92
C GLU A 57 7.37 -0.66 11.00
N ALA A 58 6.68 0.47 11.08
CA ALA A 58 7.24 1.59 11.79
C ALA A 58 7.36 1.09 13.23
N LYS A 59 8.50 0.47 13.54
CA LYS A 59 8.95 0.31 14.91
C LYS A 59 8.92 1.71 15.49
N ASP A 60 7.86 2.02 16.22
CA ASP A 60 7.95 2.89 17.37
C ASP A 60 8.89 2.14 18.33
N ASP A 61 10.19 2.25 18.06
CA ASP A 61 11.22 1.99 19.04
C ASP A 61 11.13 3.17 20.00
N GLU A 62 10.14 3.10 20.90
CA GLU A 62 10.09 3.92 22.09
C GLU A 62 11.18 3.38 23.02
N THR A 63 12.40 3.91 22.86
CA THR A 63 13.45 3.90 23.89
C THR A 63 13.26 5.09 24.81
#